data_AF-C6LK77-F1
#
_entry.id   AF-C6LK77-F1
#
_cell.length_a   1.000
_cell.length_b   1.000
_cell.length_c   1.000
_cell.angle_alpha   90.00
_cell.angle_beta   90.00
_cell.angle_gamma   90.00
#
_symmetry.space_group_name_H-M   'P 1'
#
loop_
_entity.id
_entity.type
_entity.pdbx_description
1 polymer ?
#
loop_
_entity_poly.entity_id
_entity_poly.type
_entity_poly.pdbx_seq_one_letter_code
_entity_poly.pdbx_strand_id
1 'polypeptide(L)'
;MGSSENISERDNGLACLLVLWNNKPLEKYQDDIVTVFWKNDRDALPVTELYYSFIWERLPHPESVEFSKLYSTYLMKTKYVESVTPIGHEVNNSYASVRDYFSFFYSTSEISVRECNKVILNKELANTILTRSYDFIIHEKSLLEHNLMGEKEDCENKFLVIEELVALVYCEAIKNQLITEIYPLIKKIKIALSDCQISTIAIDMLEMVEKNEVEECVDLFESIILTKNKKLYSSAFTGIQCLVFMKENCDQDVSFEKFFSSIKYLDIEYSKTLWIHLTPLLRQPFFAKEEAQKYITLSVSKCIDIYEKLANQGERYYLDGLYNCVDALHQYYKNVKRTGMNETDELKQCIEKAKKIKNYEIANIWSC
;
A
#
# COMPACT_ATOMS: atom_id res chain seq x y z
N MET A 1 9.08 34.68 -20.68
CA MET A 1 8.63 35.09 -19.33
C MET A 1 7.22 34.57 -19.15
N GLY A 2 7.09 33.29 -18.76
CA GLY A 2 5.79 32.64 -18.59
C GLY A 2 5.32 32.84 -17.16
N SER A 3 4.09 33.30 -16.99
CA SER A 3 3.40 33.41 -15.70
C SER A 3 3.63 32.16 -14.87
N SER A 4 4.12 32.32 -13.63
CA SER A 4 4.10 31.26 -12.64
C SER A 4 2.65 30.78 -12.52
N GLU A 5 2.35 29.60 -13.05
CA GLU A 5 1.03 29.01 -12.83
C GLU A 5 0.79 28.95 -11.33
N ASN A 6 -0.36 29.49 -10.92
CA ASN A 6 -0.79 29.36 -9.54
C ASN A 6 -1.23 27.91 -9.33
N ILE A 7 -0.25 27.04 -8.99
CA ILE A 7 -0.43 25.60 -8.79
C ILE A 7 -1.57 25.34 -7.79
N SER A 8 -1.68 26.16 -6.75
CA SER A 8 -2.76 26.06 -5.76
C SER A 8 -4.15 26.29 -6.36
N GLU A 9 -4.30 27.31 -7.21
CA GLU A 9 -5.58 27.61 -7.87
C GLU A 9 -5.98 26.50 -8.85
N ARG A 10 -5.01 25.99 -9.62
CA ARG A 10 -5.21 24.85 -10.52
C ARG A 10 -5.65 23.60 -9.75
N ASP A 11 -4.95 23.26 -8.68
CA ASP A 11 -5.20 22.04 -7.92
C ASP A 11 -6.54 22.12 -7.14
N ASN A 12 -6.94 23.31 -6.70
CA ASN A 12 -8.28 23.54 -6.16
C ASN A 12 -9.36 23.38 -7.25
N GLY A 13 -9.12 23.92 -8.45
CA GLY A 13 -10.02 23.72 -9.61
C GLY A 13 -10.13 22.26 -10.02
N LEU A 14 -9.02 21.54 -9.97
CA LEU A 14 -8.93 20.10 -10.23
C LEU A 14 -9.79 19.30 -9.23
N ALA A 15 -9.77 19.65 -7.94
CA ALA A 15 -10.61 19.01 -6.93
C ALA A 15 -12.11 19.12 -7.27
N CYS A 16 -12.56 20.33 -7.62
CA CYS A 16 -13.93 20.57 -8.06
C CYS A 16 -14.26 19.80 -9.34
N LEU A 17 -13.34 19.80 -10.31
CA LEU A 17 -13.52 19.10 -11.58
C LEU A 17 -13.64 17.60 -11.39
N LEU A 18 -12.81 16.97 -10.56
CA LEU A 18 -12.88 15.54 -10.28
C LEU A 18 -14.25 15.14 -9.72
N VAL A 19 -14.80 15.94 -8.78
CA VAL A 19 -16.14 15.68 -8.22
C VAL A 19 -17.21 15.82 -9.30
N LEU A 20 -17.16 16.89 -10.10
CA LEU A 20 -18.13 17.12 -11.17
C LEU A 20 -18.06 16.03 -12.24
N TRP A 21 -16.85 15.69 -12.70
CA TRP A 21 -16.63 14.73 -13.79
C TRP A 21 -17.07 13.31 -13.40
N ASN A 22 -16.81 12.89 -12.17
CA ASN A 22 -17.22 11.57 -11.68
C ASN A 22 -18.73 11.42 -11.48
N ASN A 23 -19.48 12.51 -11.24
CA ASN A 23 -20.91 12.45 -10.93
C ASN A 23 -21.79 12.87 -12.11
N LYS A 24 -21.39 13.91 -12.86
CA LYS A 24 -22.15 14.47 -13.98
C LYS A 24 -21.18 15.08 -15.00
N PRO A 25 -20.54 14.27 -15.85
CA PRO A 25 -19.58 14.75 -16.83
C PRO A 25 -20.24 15.72 -17.80
N LEU A 26 -19.56 16.85 -18.05
CA LEU A 26 -19.99 17.86 -19.01
C LEU A 26 -19.16 17.69 -20.28
N GLU A 27 -19.53 16.72 -21.12
CA GLU A 27 -18.78 16.29 -22.32
C GLU A 27 -18.40 17.46 -23.25
N LYS A 28 -19.23 18.52 -23.32
CA LYS A 28 -18.93 19.73 -24.11
C LYS A 28 -17.62 20.44 -23.74
N TYR A 29 -17.07 20.20 -22.54
CA TYR A 29 -15.81 20.79 -22.06
C TYR A 29 -14.63 19.80 -22.11
N GLN A 30 -14.81 18.61 -22.70
CA GLN A 30 -13.78 17.58 -22.73
C GLN A 30 -12.48 18.08 -23.38
N ASP A 31 -12.58 18.71 -24.55
CA ASP A 31 -11.42 19.23 -25.29
C ASP A 31 -10.74 20.41 -24.56
N ASP A 32 -11.53 21.25 -23.88
CA ASP A 32 -11.01 22.35 -23.06
C ASP A 32 -10.19 21.80 -21.89
N ILE A 33 -10.70 20.77 -21.20
CA ILE A 33 -10.01 20.11 -20.09
C ILE A 33 -8.69 19.49 -20.59
N VAL A 34 -8.71 18.77 -21.71
CA VAL A 34 -7.50 18.20 -22.31
C VAL A 34 -6.48 19.31 -22.60
N THR A 35 -6.92 20.38 -23.25
CA THR A 35 -6.05 21.49 -23.64
C THR A 35 -5.41 22.19 -22.45
N VAL A 36 -6.18 22.43 -21.38
CA VAL A 36 -5.71 23.13 -20.18
C VAL A 36 -4.70 22.31 -19.40
N PHE A 37 -4.96 21.03 -19.15
CA PHE A 37 -4.07 20.22 -18.31
C PHE A 37 -2.86 19.68 -19.06
N TRP A 38 -3.06 19.24 -20.30
CA TRP A 38 -1.99 18.59 -21.06
C TRP A 38 -1.17 19.59 -21.88
N LYS A 39 -1.70 20.77 -22.22
CA LYS A 39 -0.98 21.85 -22.95
C LYS A 39 -0.21 21.38 -24.20
N ASN A 40 -0.69 20.33 -24.86
CA ASN A 40 -0.02 19.62 -25.96
C ASN A 40 1.27 18.84 -25.59
N ASP A 41 1.63 18.77 -24.32
CA ASP A 41 2.61 17.80 -23.81
C ASP A 41 1.91 16.46 -23.60
N ARG A 42 2.38 15.45 -24.33
CA ARG A 42 1.84 14.08 -24.29
C ARG A 42 2.82 13.09 -23.66
N ASP A 43 4.03 13.57 -23.35
CA ASP A 43 5.15 12.76 -22.89
C ASP A 43 5.45 12.99 -21.39
N ALA A 44 4.76 13.93 -20.75
CA ALA A 44 4.83 14.19 -19.32
C ALA A 44 3.45 14.22 -18.66
N LEU A 45 3.39 13.73 -17.41
CA LEU A 45 2.20 13.87 -16.58
C LEU A 45 2.02 15.35 -16.19
N PRO A 46 0.78 15.88 -16.22
CA PRO A 46 0.53 17.19 -15.67
C PRO A 46 0.95 17.24 -14.19
N VAL A 47 1.56 18.36 -13.80
CA VAL A 47 2.05 18.56 -12.43
C VAL A 47 0.85 18.71 -11.49
N THR A 48 0.97 18.23 -10.25
CA THR A 48 0.03 18.48 -9.15
C THR A 48 0.76 18.32 -7.82
N GLU A 49 0.41 19.14 -6.84
CA GLU A 49 0.89 19.08 -5.46
C GLU A 49 -0.13 18.42 -4.51
N LEU A 50 -1.42 18.38 -4.88
CA LEU A 50 -2.48 17.81 -4.04
C LEU A 50 -2.78 16.32 -4.29
N TYR A 51 -2.48 15.81 -5.48
CA TYR A 51 -2.91 14.48 -5.89
C TYR A 51 -1.75 13.62 -6.43
N TYR A 52 -1.88 12.30 -6.28
CA TYR A 52 -1.03 11.37 -7.01
C TYR A 52 -1.39 11.33 -8.49
N SER A 53 -0.40 11.08 -9.35
CA SER A 53 -0.52 11.20 -10.81
C SER A 53 -1.57 10.29 -11.47
N PHE A 54 -2.08 9.27 -10.77
CA PHE A 54 -3.15 8.41 -11.30
C PHE A 54 -4.50 9.11 -11.45
N ILE A 55 -4.69 10.29 -10.88
CA ILE A 55 -5.93 11.07 -11.07
C ILE A 55 -6.15 11.47 -12.53
N TRP A 56 -5.07 11.58 -13.32
CA TRP A 56 -5.13 12.03 -14.71
C TRP A 56 -5.81 11.00 -15.62
N GLU A 57 -5.84 9.73 -15.24
CA GLU A 57 -6.62 8.70 -15.94
C GLU A 57 -8.13 8.90 -15.82
N ARG A 58 -8.59 9.54 -14.73
CA ARG A 58 -10.01 9.76 -14.42
C ARG A 58 -10.56 11.01 -15.07
N LEU A 59 -9.70 11.79 -15.71
CA LEU A 59 -10.06 13.02 -16.41
C LEU A 59 -9.84 12.85 -17.90
N PRO A 60 -10.49 13.69 -18.73
CA PRO A 60 -10.17 13.79 -20.14
C PRO A 60 -8.67 13.91 -20.41
N HIS A 61 -8.18 13.04 -21.27
CA HIS A 61 -6.79 13.00 -21.72
C HIS A 61 -6.74 12.69 -23.22
N PRO A 62 -5.65 13.06 -23.92
CA PRO A 62 -5.48 12.71 -25.32
C PRO A 62 -5.44 11.18 -25.52
N GLU A 63 -6.12 10.67 -26.55
CA GLU A 63 -6.15 9.22 -26.85
C GLU A 63 -4.76 8.60 -27.07
N SER A 64 -3.77 9.42 -27.46
CA SER A 64 -2.39 8.98 -27.68
C SER A 64 -1.57 8.81 -26.39
N VAL A 65 -2.12 9.11 -25.21
CA VAL A 65 -1.39 9.01 -23.94
C VAL A 65 -1.32 7.56 -23.48
N GLU A 66 -0.09 7.07 -23.29
CA GLU A 66 0.18 5.76 -22.68
C GLU A 66 0.60 5.95 -21.22
N PHE A 67 -0.35 5.87 -20.29
CA PHE A 67 -0.07 6.09 -18.86
C PHE A 67 0.98 5.13 -18.28
N SER A 68 1.01 3.87 -18.71
CA SER A 68 2.04 2.91 -18.28
C SER A 68 3.46 3.38 -18.60
N LYS A 69 3.67 4.01 -19.76
CA LYS A 69 4.95 4.59 -20.18
C LYS A 69 5.28 5.86 -19.38
N LEU A 70 4.29 6.71 -19.12
CA LEU A 70 4.46 7.89 -18.29
C LEU A 70 4.84 7.53 -16.85
N TYR A 71 4.20 6.52 -16.26
CA TYR A 71 4.52 6.04 -14.92
C TYR A 71 5.89 5.39 -14.84
N SER A 72 6.26 4.58 -15.85
CA SER A 72 7.62 4.04 -15.95
C SER A 72 8.65 5.18 -16.02
N THR A 73 8.39 6.20 -16.83
CA THR A 73 9.25 7.39 -16.93
C THR A 73 9.36 8.14 -15.61
N TYR A 74 8.26 8.27 -14.86
CA TYR A 74 8.24 8.87 -13.53
C TYR A 74 9.12 8.08 -12.55
N LEU A 75 8.98 6.76 -12.49
CA LEU A 75 9.82 5.90 -11.65
C LEU A 75 11.30 5.97 -12.04
N MET A 76 11.59 6.05 -13.34
CA MET A 76 12.97 6.19 -13.84
C MET A 76 13.61 7.53 -13.44
N LYS A 77 12.87 8.63 -13.44
CA LYS A 77 13.41 9.99 -13.22
C LYS A 77 13.38 10.44 -11.76
N THR A 78 12.40 10.00 -10.97
CA THR A 78 12.20 10.47 -9.60
C THR A 78 13.34 10.01 -8.70
N LYS A 79 13.95 10.93 -7.96
CA LYS A 79 14.99 10.63 -6.97
C LYS A 79 14.46 10.81 -5.56
N TYR A 80 15.05 10.10 -4.61
CA TYR A 80 14.79 10.34 -3.19
C TYR A 80 15.41 11.67 -2.78
N VAL A 81 14.74 12.38 -1.88
CA VAL A 81 15.30 13.55 -1.22
C VAL A 81 16.31 13.07 -0.18
N GLU A 82 17.57 13.47 -0.33
CA GLU A 82 18.67 13.16 0.59
C GLU A 82 18.68 14.15 1.76
N SER A 83 18.92 13.65 2.98
CA SER A 83 19.07 14.46 4.19
C SER A 83 20.55 14.69 4.53
N VAL A 84 21.44 13.78 4.11
CA VAL A 84 22.88 13.92 4.32
C VAL A 84 23.47 14.85 3.25
N THR A 85 24.20 15.86 3.69
CA THR A 85 24.92 16.82 2.83
C THR A 85 26.40 16.83 3.19
N PRO A 86 27.28 17.40 2.33
CA PRO A 86 28.70 17.52 2.66
C PRO A 86 29.02 18.33 3.93
N ILE A 87 28.07 19.16 4.40
CA ILE A 87 28.26 20.11 5.50
C ILE A 87 27.55 19.63 6.79
N GLY A 88 26.76 18.54 6.72
CA GLY A 88 26.01 18.00 7.85
C GLY A 88 24.69 17.37 7.41
N HIS A 89 23.63 17.60 8.19
CA HIS A 89 22.31 17.01 7.94
C HIS A 89 21.24 18.09 7.83
N GLU A 90 20.33 17.93 6.87
CA GLU A 90 19.18 18.82 6.68
C GLU A 90 17.89 18.14 7.14
N VAL A 91 17.07 18.88 7.90
CA VAL A 91 15.70 18.48 8.20
C VAL A 91 14.84 18.82 7.00
N ASN A 92 14.41 17.80 6.25
CA ASN A 92 13.64 17.96 5.03
C ASN A 92 12.61 16.81 4.86
N ASN A 93 11.90 16.79 3.73
CA ASN A 93 10.87 15.80 3.43
C ASN A 93 11.43 14.46 2.89
N SER A 94 12.63 14.04 3.30
CA SER A 94 13.27 12.81 2.84
C SER A 94 12.44 11.55 3.09
N TYR A 95 11.89 11.38 4.30
CA TYR A 95 11.05 10.21 4.60
C TYR A 95 9.78 10.18 3.73
N ALA A 96 9.10 11.33 3.59
CA ALA A 96 7.92 11.44 2.73
C ALA A 96 8.27 11.11 1.27
N SER A 97 9.42 11.58 0.76
CA SER A 97 9.88 11.28 -0.60
C SER A 97 10.04 9.78 -0.87
N VAL A 98 10.65 9.03 0.06
CA VAL A 98 10.80 7.57 -0.06
C VAL A 98 9.44 6.89 0.00
N ARG A 99 8.56 7.32 0.92
CA ARG A 99 7.20 6.79 1.07
C ARG A 99 6.31 7.06 -0.14
N ASP A 100 6.40 8.24 -0.74
CA ASP A 100 5.63 8.62 -1.92
C ASP A 100 6.08 7.81 -3.13
N TYR A 101 7.39 7.60 -3.27
CA TYR A 101 7.96 6.74 -4.30
C TYR A 101 7.48 5.29 -4.17
N PHE A 102 7.56 4.73 -2.96
CA PHE A 102 7.02 3.40 -2.64
C PHE A 102 5.53 3.30 -2.96
N SER A 103 4.75 4.28 -2.50
CA SER A 103 3.29 4.31 -2.68
C SER A 103 2.91 4.40 -4.16
N PHE A 104 3.69 5.15 -4.94
CA PHE A 104 3.53 5.24 -6.39
C PHE A 104 3.84 3.91 -7.07
N PHE A 105 5.01 3.32 -6.79
CA PHE A 105 5.41 2.02 -7.34
C PHE A 105 4.34 0.95 -7.05
N TYR A 106 3.97 0.80 -5.78
CA TYR A 106 2.93 -0.12 -5.34
C TYR A 106 1.59 0.13 -6.06
N SER A 107 1.15 1.38 -6.18
CA SER A 107 -0.12 1.69 -6.84
C SER A 107 -0.13 1.30 -8.32
N THR A 108 0.98 1.50 -9.02
CA THR A 108 1.15 1.19 -10.45
C THR A 108 1.59 -0.25 -10.72
N SER A 109 1.90 -1.01 -9.67
CA SER A 109 2.27 -2.42 -9.72
C SER A 109 1.03 -3.31 -9.93
N GLU A 110 1.25 -4.48 -10.51
CA GLU A 110 0.22 -5.53 -10.63
C GLU A 110 -0.21 -6.10 -9.27
N ILE A 111 0.65 -5.98 -8.25
CA ILE A 111 0.37 -6.41 -6.87
C ILE A 111 -0.78 -5.61 -6.26
N SER A 112 -0.95 -4.34 -6.67
CA SER A 112 -2.05 -3.50 -6.22
C SER A 112 -3.28 -3.68 -7.09
N VAL A 113 -4.40 -3.98 -6.44
CA VAL A 113 -5.71 -4.08 -7.08
C VAL A 113 -6.37 -2.72 -7.38
N ARG A 114 -5.61 -1.61 -7.30
CA ARG A 114 -6.11 -0.27 -7.66
C ARG A 114 -6.38 -0.20 -9.16
N GLU A 115 -7.51 0.40 -9.51
CA GLU A 115 -7.89 0.73 -10.89
C GLU A 115 -7.03 1.91 -11.38
N CYS A 116 -5.93 1.57 -12.05
CA CYS A 116 -5.08 2.45 -12.83
C CYS A 116 -4.28 1.62 -13.83
N ASN A 117 -3.69 2.28 -14.82
CA ASN A 117 -2.76 1.64 -15.73
C ASN A 117 -1.55 1.08 -14.96
N LYS A 118 -1.11 -0.11 -15.37
CA LYS A 118 -0.04 -0.86 -14.71
C LYS A 118 1.29 -0.70 -15.43
N VAL A 119 2.36 -0.63 -14.65
CA VAL A 119 3.73 -0.61 -15.15
C VAL A 119 4.24 -2.04 -15.22
N ILE A 120 4.73 -2.43 -16.38
CA ILE A 120 5.43 -3.71 -16.53
C ILE A 120 6.87 -3.51 -16.07
N LEU A 121 7.25 -4.19 -14.99
CA LEU A 121 8.62 -4.16 -14.49
C LEU A 121 9.57 -4.84 -15.50
N ASN A 122 10.41 -4.04 -16.14
CA ASN A 122 11.48 -4.53 -17.00
C ASN A 122 12.84 -4.46 -16.27
N LYS A 123 13.86 -5.05 -16.89
CA LYS A 123 15.24 -5.07 -16.37
C LYS A 123 15.78 -3.67 -16.02
N GLU A 124 15.60 -2.72 -16.92
CA GLU A 124 16.17 -1.37 -16.76
C GLU A 124 15.55 -0.64 -15.56
N LEU A 125 14.22 -0.72 -15.44
CA LEU A 125 13.46 -0.15 -14.34
C LEU A 125 13.83 -0.82 -13.01
N ALA A 126 13.85 -2.15 -12.95
CA ALA A 126 14.22 -2.88 -11.74
C ALA A 126 15.63 -2.51 -11.26
N ASN A 127 16.62 -2.51 -12.16
CA ASN A 127 17.99 -2.11 -11.80
C ASN A 127 18.05 -0.66 -11.33
N THR A 128 17.33 0.25 -12.00
CA THR A 128 17.31 1.67 -11.61
C THR A 128 16.75 1.86 -10.21
N ILE A 129 15.65 1.19 -9.88
CA ILE A 129 15.04 1.24 -8.54
C ILE A 129 16.01 0.68 -7.49
N LEU A 130 16.55 -0.52 -7.73
CA LEU A 130 17.40 -1.21 -6.76
C LEU A 130 18.74 -0.48 -6.56
N THR A 131 19.40 -0.01 -7.62
CA THR A 131 20.63 0.77 -7.51
C THR A 131 20.40 2.07 -6.76
N ARG A 132 19.31 2.80 -7.06
CA ARG A 132 18.94 4.02 -6.33
C ARG A 132 18.71 3.75 -4.84
N SER A 133 17.97 2.69 -4.52
CA SER A 133 17.75 2.28 -3.13
C SER A 133 19.04 1.92 -2.40
N TYR A 134 19.94 1.18 -3.06
CA TYR A 134 21.25 0.86 -2.50
C TYR A 134 22.10 2.11 -2.23
N ASP A 135 22.25 2.97 -3.24
CA ASP A 135 23.09 4.17 -3.14
C ASP A 135 22.57 5.11 -2.05
N PHE A 136 21.24 5.25 -1.94
CA PHE A 136 20.61 6.04 -0.89
C PHE A 136 20.87 5.50 0.52
N ILE A 137 20.79 4.17 0.73
CA ILE A 137 21.13 3.56 2.02
C ILE A 137 22.58 3.88 2.40
N ILE A 138 23.52 3.73 1.45
CA ILE A 138 24.94 3.99 1.71
C ILE A 138 25.20 5.46 2.03
N HIS A 139 24.49 6.38 1.38
CA HIS A 139 24.59 7.81 1.62
C HIS A 139 24.02 8.22 2.98
N GLU A 140 22.84 7.72 3.33
CA GLU A 140 22.07 8.16 4.51
C GLU A 140 22.44 7.42 5.81
N LYS A 141 23.13 6.28 5.75
CA LYS A 141 23.39 5.43 6.94
C LYS A 141 24.11 6.15 8.09
N SER A 142 24.84 7.23 7.81
CA SER A 142 25.50 8.04 8.85
C SER A 142 24.50 8.65 9.85
N LEU A 143 23.25 8.89 9.43
CA LEU A 143 22.19 9.38 10.32
C LEU A 143 21.85 8.42 11.45
N LEU A 144 22.15 7.13 11.32
CA LEU A 144 21.89 6.14 12.37
C LEU A 144 22.81 6.34 13.59
N GLU A 145 23.91 7.08 13.45
CA GLU A 145 24.83 7.43 14.52
C GLU A 145 24.36 8.65 15.34
N HIS A 146 23.33 9.37 14.87
CA HIS A 146 22.85 10.62 15.46
C HIS A 146 21.39 10.49 15.94
N ASN A 147 21.15 10.74 17.23
CA ASN A 147 19.81 10.60 17.83
C ASN A 147 19.45 11.78 18.74
N LEU A 148 19.75 13.01 18.31
CA LEU A 148 19.51 14.21 19.11
C LEU A 148 18.08 14.72 18.95
N MET A 149 17.53 14.65 17.73
CA MET A 149 16.20 15.17 17.36
C MET A 149 15.33 14.14 16.63
N GLY A 150 15.66 12.84 16.72
CA GLY A 150 14.91 11.75 16.10
C GLY A 150 15.40 11.35 14.70
N GLU A 151 16.57 11.83 14.27
CA GLU A 151 17.15 11.54 12.95
C GLU A 151 17.38 10.04 12.74
N LYS A 152 17.82 9.34 13.80
CA LYS A 152 17.95 7.88 13.79
C LYS A 152 16.63 7.18 13.49
N GLU A 153 15.57 7.53 14.21
CA GLU A 153 14.26 6.89 14.03
C GLU A 153 13.69 7.16 12.62
N ASP A 154 13.83 8.40 12.13
CA ASP A 154 13.43 8.77 10.77
C ASP A 154 14.22 7.99 9.71
N CYS A 155 15.54 7.85 9.89
CA CYS A 155 16.40 7.06 9.00
C CYS A 155 16.05 5.56 9.03
N GLU A 156 15.81 4.98 10.21
CA GLU A 156 15.35 3.60 10.35
C GLU A 156 14.02 3.39 9.60
N ASN A 157 13.08 4.33 9.70
CA ASN A 157 11.81 4.25 8.99
C ASN A 157 11.98 4.39 7.46
N LYS A 158 12.89 5.25 6.97
CA LYS A 158 13.24 5.31 5.54
C LYS A 158 13.74 3.95 5.04
N PHE A 159 14.63 3.33 5.80
CA PHE A 159 15.24 2.06 5.40
C PHE A 159 14.25 0.89 5.44
N LEU A 160 13.28 0.91 6.37
CA LEU A 160 12.16 -0.05 6.36
C LEU A 160 11.27 0.12 5.11
N VAL A 161 10.95 1.35 4.70
CA VAL A 161 10.18 1.56 3.46
C VAL A 161 10.96 1.12 2.22
N ILE A 162 12.28 1.29 2.21
CA ILE A 162 13.13 0.79 1.12
C ILE A 162 13.13 -0.75 1.10
N GLU A 163 13.15 -1.38 2.27
CA GLU A 163 13.05 -2.83 2.40
C GLU A 163 11.74 -3.36 1.81
N GLU A 164 10.61 -2.74 2.14
CA GLU A 164 9.29 -3.04 1.56
C GLU A 164 9.28 -2.86 0.04
N LEU A 165 9.86 -1.76 -0.47
CA LEU A 165 9.98 -1.50 -1.90
C LEU A 165 10.78 -2.60 -2.61
N VAL A 166 11.89 -3.02 -2.04
CA VAL A 166 12.75 -4.07 -2.59
C VAL A 166 12.00 -5.40 -2.64
N ALA A 167 11.22 -5.73 -1.61
CA ALA A 167 10.38 -6.92 -1.60
C ALA A 167 9.33 -6.90 -2.72
N LEU A 168 8.66 -5.77 -2.97
CA LEU A 168 7.69 -5.65 -4.08
C LEU A 168 8.37 -5.79 -5.45
N VAL A 169 9.52 -5.15 -5.66
CA VAL A 169 10.31 -5.26 -6.91
C VAL A 169 10.77 -6.69 -7.13
N TYR A 170 11.23 -7.37 -6.07
CA TYR A 170 11.63 -8.78 -6.13
C TYR A 170 10.44 -9.67 -6.51
N CYS A 171 9.26 -9.44 -5.92
CA CYS A 171 8.04 -10.21 -6.20
C CYS A 171 7.64 -10.08 -7.68
N GLU A 172 7.59 -8.87 -8.22
CA GLU A 172 7.28 -8.66 -9.64
C GLU A 172 8.37 -9.24 -10.57
N ALA A 173 9.63 -9.20 -10.16
CA ALA A 173 10.70 -9.78 -10.94
C ALA A 173 10.63 -11.32 -11.00
N ILE A 174 10.08 -11.99 -9.98
CA ILE A 174 9.79 -13.44 -10.04
C ILE A 174 8.78 -13.67 -11.15
N LYS A 175 7.68 -12.93 -11.15
CA LYS A 175 6.61 -13.03 -12.15
C LYS A 175 7.12 -12.74 -13.57
N ASN A 176 8.00 -11.75 -13.71
CA ASN A 176 8.56 -11.33 -15.01
C ASN A 176 9.84 -12.09 -15.41
N GLN A 177 10.24 -13.12 -14.64
CA GLN A 177 11.42 -13.98 -14.92
C GLN A 177 12.75 -13.20 -14.99
N LEU A 178 12.91 -12.15 -14.18
CA LEU A 178 14.10 -11.28 -14.14
C LEU A 178 15.07 -11.60 -12.98
N ILE A 179 14.78 -12.63 -12.20
CA ILE A 179 15.45 -12.89 -10.91
C ILE A 179 16.95 -13.06 -11.02
N THR A 180 17.41 -13.85 -12.00
CA THR A 180 18.84 -14.13 -12.19
C THR A 180 19.68 -12.86 -12.36
N GLU A 181 19.08 -11.79 -12.89
CA GLU A 181 19.75 -10.55 -13.17
C GLU A 181 19.75 -9.58 -11.98
N ILE A 182 18.66 -9.55 -11.21
CA ILE A 182 18.47 -8.56 -10.14
C ILE A 182 18.81 -9.09 -8.74
N TYR A 183 18.83 -10.42 -8.54
CA TYR A 183 19.08 -11.04 -7.25
C TYR A 183 20.42 -10.62 -6.60
N PRO A 184 21.54 -10.44 -7.35
CA PRO A 184 22.77 -9.91 -6.76
C PRO A 184 22.61 -8.52 -6.12
N LEU A 185 21.79 -7.64 -6.71
CA LEU A 185 21.50 -6.31 -6.16
C LEU A 185 20.60 -6.40 -4.93
N ILE A 186 19.56 -7.24 -4.96
CA ILE A 186 18.69 -7.49 -3.79
C ILE A 186 19.53 -7.95 -2.60
N LYS A 187 20.42 -8.93 -2.82
CA LYS A 187 21.33 -9.42 -1.77
C LYS A 187 22.25 -8.32 -1.24
N LYS A 188 22.76 -7.46 -2.13
CA LYS A 188 23.60 -6.31 -1.75
C LYS A 188 22.85 -5.32 -0.85
N ILE A 189 21.58 -5.04 -1.15
CA ILE A 189 20.72 -4.18 -0.34
C ILE A 189 20.40 -4.84 1.01
N LYS A 190 20.02 -6.12 1.00
CA LYS A 190 19.74 -6.88 2.23
C LYS A 190 20.92 -6.85 3.21
N ILE A 191 22.16 -7.02 2.70
CA ILE A 191 23.38 -6.89 3.51
C ILE A 191 23.52 -5.47 4.06
N ALA A 192 23.35 -4.43 3.23
CA ALA A 192 23.46 -3.04 3.67
C ALA A 192 22.43 -2.68 4.76
N LEU A 193 21.20 -3.17 4.64
CA LEU A 193 20.15 -3.02 5.65
C LEU A 193 20.51 -3.74 6.96
N SER A 194 21.02 -4.97 6.85
CA SER A 194 21.45 -5.78 8.00
C SER A 194 22.63 -5.14 8.74
N ASP A 195 23.61 -4.60 8.00
CA ASP A 195 24.74 -3.84 8.56
C ASP A 195 24.26 -2.59 9.32
N CYS A 196 23.15 -2.01 8.90
CA CYS A 196 22.47 -0.89 9.56
C CYS A 196 21.52 -1.31 10.69
N GLN A 197 21.46 -2.61 11.04
CA GLN A 197 20.53 -3.18 12.03
C GLN A 197 19.04 -2.98 11.67
N ILE A 198 18.73 -2.84 10.38
CA ILE A 198 17.35 -2.74 9.88
C ILE A 198 16.81 -4.13 9.60
N SER A 199 15.54 -4.34 9.93
CA SER A 199 14.85 -5.59 9.64
C SER A 199 14.75 -5.84 8.14
N THR A 200 14.87 -7.10 7.71
CA THR A 200 14.74 -7.52 6.31
C THR A 200 13.63 -8.56 6.09
N ILE A 201 12.64 -8.55 6.99
CA ILE A 201 11.54 -9.52 7.07
C ILE A 201 10.74 -9.65 5.78
N ALA A 202 10.36 -8.55 5.11
CA ALA A 202 9.60 -8.59 3.87
C ALA A 202 10.39 -9.30 2.76
N ILE A 203 11.72 -9.10 2.72
CA ILE A 203 12.61 -9.81 1.79
C ILE A 203 12.75 -11.28 2.20
N ASP A 204 12.95 -11.56 3.48
CA ASP A 204 13.07 -12.93 4.03
C ASP A 204 11.82 -13.76 3.76
N MET A 205 10.65 -13.18 4.01
CA MET A 205 9.35 -13.81 3.73
C MET A 205 9.22 -14.15 2.25
N LEU A 206 9.65 -13.25 1.36
CA LEU A 206 9.61 -13.49 -0.07
C LEU A 206 10.59 -14.59 -0.53
N GLU A 207 11.79 -14.65 0.07
CA GLU A 207 12.72 -15.76 -0.15
C GLU A 207 12.12 -17.11 0.29
N MET A 208 11.38 -17.14 1.41
CA MET A 208 10.63 -18.33 1.85
C MET A 208 9.56 -18.71 0.83
N VAL A 209 8.81 -17.74 0.30
CA VAL A 209 7.80 -18.04 -0.72
C VAL A 209 8.42 -18.58 -2.01
N GLU A 210 9.56 -18.03 -2.45
CA GLU A 210 10.29 -18.53 -3.62
C GLU A 210 10.75 -19.99 -3.41
N LYS A 211 11.22 -20.34 -2.20
CA LYS A 211 11.59 -21.71 -1.81
C LYS A 211 10.41 -22.63 -1.54
N ASN A 212 9.18 -22.11 -1.67
CA ASN A 212 7.94 -22.81 -1.36
C ASN A 212 7.77 -23.21 0.12
N GLU A 213 8.41 -22.45 1.02
CA GLU A 213 8.31 -22.55 2.49
C GLU A 213 7.14 -21.69 3.00
N VAL A 214 5.93 -21.95 2.47
CA VAL A 214 4.76 -21.07 2.69
C VAL A 214 4.28 -21.07 4.14
N GLU A 215 4.27 -22.23 4.79
CA GLU A 215 3.88 -22.34 6.21
C GLU A 215 4.81 -21.52 7.11
N GLU A 216 6.13 -21.60 6.89
CA GLU A 216 7.13 -20.82 7.64
C GLU A 216 6.94 -19.31 7.43
N CYS A 217 6.58 -18.89 6.21
CA CYS A 217 6.27 -17.50 5.91
C CYS A 217 5.03 -17.00 6.68
N VAL A 218 3.97 -17.80 6.76
CA VAL A 218 2.76 -17.48 7.53
C VAL A 218 3.05 -17.48 9.04
N ASP A 219 3.81 -18.45 9.55
CA ASP A 219 4.19 -18.52 10.96
C ASP A 219 5.07 -17.33 11.38
N LEU A 220 5.99 -16.90 10.52
CA LEU A 220 6.79 -15.69 10.75
C LEU A 220 5.90 -14.45 10.83
N PHE A 221 4.95 -14.30 9.90
CA PHE A 221 3.96 -13.23 9.95
C PHE A 221 3.14 -13.25 11.26
N GLU A 222 2.57 -14.39 11.62
CA GLU A 222 1.80 -14.54 12.86
C GLU A 222 2.65 -14.16 14.08
N SER A 223 3.90 -14.63 14.14
CA SER A 223 4.84 -14.31 15.22
C SER A 223 5.10 -12.81 15.36
N ILE A 224 5.29 -12.07 14.25
CA ILE A 224 5.51 -10.62 14.28
C ILE A 224 4.27 -9.89 14.82
N ILE A 225 3.07 -10.31 14.41
CA ILE A 225 1.84 -9.69 14.92
C ILE A 225 1.67 -9.97 16.41
N LEU A 226 1.93 -11.20 16.85
CA LEU A 226 1.78 -11.65 18.24
C LEU A 226 2.84 -11.08 19.18
N THR A 227 4.06 -10.82 18.69
CA THR A 227 5.12 -10.12 19.43
C THR A 227 4.86 -8.63 19.60
N LYS A 228 3.75 -8.11 19.04
CA LYS A 228 3.27 -6.74 19.27
C LYS A 228 4.28 -5.67 18.82
N ASN A 229 5.11 -5.97 17.82
CA ASN A 229 6.06 -5.00 17.26
C ASN A 229 5.42 -4.22 16.09
N LYS A 230 4.72 -3.13 16.41
CA LYS A 230 4.03 -2.28 15.41
C LYS A 230 4.95 -1.77 14.30
N LYS A 231 6.24 -1.56 14.58
CA LYS A 231 7.21 -1.05 13.61
C LYS A 231 7.40 -2.00 12.42
N LEU A 232 7.23 -3.30 12.67
CA LEU A 232 7.41 -4.35 11.66
C LEU A 232 6.12 -4.80 11.00
N TYR A 233 4.96 -4.25 11.39
CA TYR A 233 3.68 -4.63 10.80
C TYR A 233 3.69 -4.34 9.30
N SER A 234 4.13 -3.16 8.89
CA SER A 234 4.17 -2.76 7.48
C SER A 234 5.02 -3.71 6.62
N SER A 235 6.24 -4.05 7.04
CA SER A 235 7.09 -5.06 6.39
C SER A 235 6.44 -6.44 6.33
N ALA A 236 5.86 -6.91 7.45
CA ALA A 236 5.22 -8.22 7.52
C ALA A 236 4.00 -8.33 6.59
N PHE A 237 3.18 -7.27 6.52
CA PHE A 237 2.04 -7.19 5.60
C PHE A 237 2.48 -7.09 4.15
N THR A 238 3.59 -6.41 3.85
CA THR A 238 4.19 -6.39 2.51
C THR A 238 4.63 -7.80 2.11
N GLY A 239 5.28 -8.55 3.00
CA GLY A 239 5.65 -9.95 2.77
C GLY A 239 4.44 -10.86 2.49
N ILE A 240 3.38 -10.79 3.32
CA ILE A 240 2.15 -11.55 3.08
C ILE A 240 1.45 -11.12 1.80
N GLN A 241 1.50 -9.84 1.45
CA GLN A 241 0.93 -9.38 0.20
C GLN A 241 1.63 -9.99 -1.01
N CYS A 242 2.96 -10.10 -0.98
CA CYS A 242 3.71 -10.82 -2.02
C CYS A 242 3.34 -12.31 -2.07
N LEU A 243 3.22 -12.97 -0.91
CA LEU A 243 2.76 -14.37 -0.84
C LEU A 243 1.41 -14.55 -1.53
N VAL A 244 0.42 -13.75 -1.13
CA VAL A 244 -0.96 -13.82 -1.64
C VAL A 244 -1.00 -13.54 -3.14
N PHE A 245 -0.24 -12.57 -3.63
CA PHE A 245 -0.15 -12.26 -5.05
C PHE A 245 0.46 -13.43 -5.86
N MET A 246 1.55 -14.03 -5.39
CA MET A 246 2.19 -15.14 -6.10
C MET A 246 1.38 -16.44 -6.05
N LYS A 247 0.55 -16.62 -5.02
CA LYS A 247 -0.27 -17.83 -4.82
C LYS A 247 -1.73 -17.66 -5.24
N GLU A 248 -2.10 -16.53 -5.84
CA GLU A 248 -3.49 -16.24 -6.25
C GLU A 248 -4.12 -17.40 -7.06
N ASN A 249 -3.33 -17.99 -7.98
CA ASN A 249 -3.75 -19.06 -8.89
C ASN A 249 -3.21 -20.45 -8.51
N CYS A 250 -2.61 -20.62 -7.33
CA CYS A 250 -2.09 -21.92 -6.89
C CYS A 250 -3.10 -22.66 -6.01
N ASP A 251 -3.22 -23.97 -6.21
CA ASP A 251 -4.05 -24.88 -5.38
C ASP A 251 -3.41 -25.23 -4.03
N GLN A 252 -2.41 -24.47 -3.58
CA GLN A 252 -1.82 -24.72 -2.26
C GLN A 252 -2.79 -24.25 -1.16
N ASP A 253 -2.99 -25.10 -0.15
CA ASP A 253 -3.78 -24.84 1.06
C ASP A 253 -3.08 -23.79 1.94
N VAL A 254 -3.03 -22.54 1.48
CA VAL A 254 -2.58 -21.41 2.28
C VAL A 254 -3.77 -20.91 3.09
N SER A 255 -3.80 -21.20 4.39
CA SER A 255 -4.86 -20.77 5.29
C SER A 255 -4.36 -19.71 6.27
N PHE A 256 -5.14 -18.63 6.40
CA PHE A 256 -4.94 -17.58 7.41
C PHE A 256 -5.96 -17.71 8.56
N GLU A 257 -6.69 -18.82 8.64
CA GLU A 257 -7.75 -18.99 9.65
C GLU A 257 -7.23 -18.83 11.08
N LYS A 258 -6.07 -19.42 11.38
CA LYS A 258 -5.43 -19.34 12.70
C LYS A 258 -5.13 -17.89 13.07
N PHE A 259 -4.45 -17.14 12.18
CA PHE A 259 -4.24 -15.71 12.31
C PHE A 259 -5.55 -14.95 12.56
N PHE A 260 -6.57 -15.09 11.70
CA PHE A 260 -7.84 -14.38 11.86
C PHE A 260 -8.53 -14.73 13.17
N SER A 261 -8.49 -16.00 13.60
CA SER A 261 -9.08 -16.44 14.86
C SER A 261 -8.41 -15.81 16.09
N SER A 262 -7.14 -15.39 15.96
CA SER A 262 -6.33 -14.82 17.03
C SER A 262 -6.58 -13.32 17.27
N ILE A 263 -7.07 -12.59 16.26
CA ILE A 263 -7.21 -11.11 16.30
C ILE A 263 -8.01 -10.63 17.50
N LYS A 264 -9.08 -11.33 17.86
CA LYS A 264 -9.93 -11.01 19.02
C LYS A 264 -9.21 -11.04 20.38
N TYR A 265 -8.06 -11.69 20.47
CA TYR A 265 -7.25 -11.78 21.69
C TYR A 265 -6.13 -10.73 21.74
N LEU A 266 -5.92 -9.99 20.65
CA LEU A 266 -4.97 -8.90 20.63
C LEU A 266 -5.51 -7.73 21.46
N ASP A 267 -4.60 -7.07 22.14
CA ASP A 267 -4.89 -5.81 22.82
C ASP A 267 -5.33 -4.75 21.78
N ILE A 268 -6.35 -3.97 22.13
CA ILE A 268 -6.98 -2.97 21.26
C ILE A 268 -5.97 -1.97 20.69
N GLU A 269 -4.91 -1.67 21.44
CA GLU A 269 -3.84 -0.78 21.00
C GLU A 269 -3.14 -1.28 19.72
N TYR A 270 -3.08 -2.61 19.53
CA TYR A 270 -2.45 -3.25 18.38
C TYR A 270 -3.48 -3.65 17.33
N SER A 271 -4.64 -4.17 17.75
CA SER A 271 -5.67 -4.63 16.82
C SER A 271 -6.22 -3.49 15.96
N LYS A 272 -6.36 -2.27 16.52
CA LYS A 272 -6.82 -1.10 15.74
C LYS A 272 -5.88 -0.77 14.58
N THR A 273 -4.56 -0.93 14.77
CA THR A 273 -3.54 -0.73 13.72
C THR A 273 -3.52 -1.91 12.76
N LEU A 274 -3.71 -3.13 13.26
CA LEU A 274 -3.80 -4.34 12.44
C LEU A 274 -4.88 -4.23 11.37
N TRP A 275 -6.07 -3.73 11.72
CA TRP A 275 -7.19 -3.56 10.77
C TRP A 275 -6.85 -2.60 9.62
N ILE A 276 -6.03 -1.57 9.88
CA ILE A 276 -5.58 -0.63 8.84
C ILE A 276 -4.71 -1.36 7.82
N HIS A 277 -3.76 -2.19 8.27
CA HIS A 277 -2.90 -2.96 7.37
C HIS A 277 -3.62 -4.14 6.70
N LEU A 278 -4.63 -4.72 7.35
CA LEU A 278 -5.47 -5.77 6.76
C LEU A 278 -6.32 -5.26 5.60
N THR A 279 -6.72 -3.99 5.63
CA THR A 279 -7.66 -3.44 4.65
C THR A 279 -7.16 -3.56 3.20
N PRO A 280 -5.93 -3.15 2.84
CA PRO A 280 -5.35 -3.42 1.52
C PRO A 280 -5.25 -4.91 1.17
N LEU A 281 -4.86 -5.73 2.14
CA LEU A 281 -4.64 -7.17 1.95
C LEU A 281 -5.96 -7.90 1.62
N LEU A 282 -7.05 -7.56 2.33
CA LEU A 282 -8.39 -8.12 2.11
C LEU A 282 -9.00 -7.77 0.74
N ARG A 283 -8.45 -6.77 0.05
CA ARG A 283 -8.86 -6.44 -1.33
C ARG A 283 -8.24 -7.37 -2.38
N GLN A 284 -7.36 -8.28 -2.01
CA GLN A 284 -6.78 -9.26 -2.94
C GLN A 284 -7.82 -10.33 -3.31
N PRO A 285 -7.91 -10.78 -4.58
CA PRO A 285 -8.90 -11.77 -5.00
C PRO A 285 -8.75 -13.12 -4.30
N PHE A 286 -7.54 -13.46 -3.84
CA PHE A 286 -7.26 -14.63 -3.01
C PHE A 286 -8.24 -14.81 -1.85
N PHE A 287 -8.61 -13.73 -1.17
CA PHE A 287 -9.51 -13.77 -0.01
C PHE A 287 -11.01 -13.79 -0.38
N ALA A 288 -11.37 -13.71 -1.67
CA ALA A 288 -12.77 -13.77 -2.08
C ALA A 288 -13.33 -15.20 -2.12
N LYS A 289 -12.47 -16.23 -2.06
CA LYS A 289 -12.87 -17.65 -2.05
C LYS A 289 -13.80 -17.96 -0.86
N GLU A 290 -14.71 -18.92 -1.03
CA GLU A 290 -15.75 -19.24 -0.05
C GLU A 290 -15.21 -19.57 1.35
N GLU A 291 -14.13 -20.37 1.42
CA GLU A 291 -13.48 -20.72 2.69
C GLU A 291 -12.91 -19.49 3.41
N ALA A 292 -12.26 -18.60 2.66
CA ALA A 292 -11.76 -17.33 3.17
C ALA A 292 -12.88 -16.42 3.68
N GLN A 293 -13.98 -16.32 2.93
CA GLN A 293 -15.17 -15.59 3.37
C GLN A 293 -15.66 -16.10 4.73
N LYS A 294 -15.68 -17.41 4.98
CA LYS A 294 -16.16 -17.98 6.25
C LYS A 294 -15.28 -17.58 7.43
N TYR A 295 -13.97 -17.83 7.38
CA TYR A 295 -13.12 -17.55 8.54
C TYR A 295 -12.90 -16.04 8.79
N ILE A 296 -12.81 -15.23 7.73
CA ILE A 296 -12.68 -13.76 7.85
C ILE A 296 -13.94 -13.21 8.51
N THR A 297 -15.11 -13.56 7.98
CA THR A 297 -16.39 -13.07 8.48
C THR A 297 -16.62 -13.47 9.95
N LEU A 298 -16.29 -14.71 10.30
CA LEU A 298 -16.41 -15.18 11.68
C LEU A 298 -15.53 -14.36 12.64
N SER A 299 -14.30 -14.04 12.23
CA SER A 299 -13.38 -13.22 13.03
C SER A 299 -13.86 -11.78 13.17
N VAL A 300 -14.24 -11.15 12.05
CA VAL A 300 -14.78 -9.78 12.03
C VAL A 300 -16.02 -9.67 12.91
N SER A 301 -16.97 -10.60 12.78
CA SER A 301 -18.20 -10.61 13.57
C SER A 301 -17.92 -10.66 15.08
N LYS A 302 -16.96 -11.50 15.51
CA LYS A 302 -16.53 -11.60 16.91
C LYS A 302 -15.84 -10.32 17.39
N CYS A 303 -15.01 -9.70 16.55
CA CYS A 303 -14.36 -8.43 16.89
C CYS A 303 -15.37 -7.30 17.04
N ILE A 304 -16.38 -7.23 16.17
CA ILE A 304 -17.50 -6.28 16.29
C ILE A 304 -18.22 -6.45 17.65
N ASP A 305 -18.54 -7.68 18.06
CA ASP A 305 -19.21 -7.92 19.36
C ASP A 305 -18.41 -7.38 20.55
N ILE A 306 -17.09 -7.61 20.54
CA ILE A 306 -16.20 -7.18 21.61
C ILE A 306 -16.08 -5.66 21.60
N TYR A 307 -15.78 -5.07 20.43
CA TYR A 307 -15.48 -3.66 20.30
C TYR A 307 -16.72 -2.79 20.50
N GLU A 308 -17.88 -3.17 19.97
CA GLU A 308 -19.13 -2.44 20.16
C GLU A 308 -19.54 -2.41 21.65
N LYS A 309 -19.44 -3.56 22.34
CA LYS A 309 -19.76 -3.63 23.77
C LYS A 309 -18.90 -2.68 24.59
N LEU A 310 -17.59 -2.67 24.36
CA LEU A 310 -16.63 -1.84 25.13
C LEU A 310 -16.69 -0.37 24.72
N ALA A 311 -16.89 -0.08 23.43
CA ALA A 311 -17.11 1.29 22.95
C ALA A 311 -18.37 1.92 23.59
N ASN A 312 -19.46 1.15 23.70
CA ASN A 312 -20.69 1.60 24.38
C ASN A 312 -20.51 1.84 25.89
N GLN A 313 -19.46 1.29 26.51
CA GLN A 313 -19.07 1.57 27.90
C GLN A 313 -18.22 2.84 28.03
N GLY A 314 -17.93 3.53 26.93
CA GLY A 314 -17.17 4.78 26.90
C GLY A 314 -15.68 4.61 26.59
N GLU A 315 -15.22 3.41 26.23
CA GLU A 315 -13.81 3.17 25.93
C GLU A 315 -13.44 3.59 24.50
N ARG A 316 -12.91 4.82 24.36
CA ARG A 316 -12.62 5.44 23.06
C ARG A 316 -11.75 4.60 22.12
N TYR A 317 -10.75 3.88 22.64
CA TYR A 317 -9.87 3.05 21.81
C TYR A 317 -10.60 1.91 21.09
N TYR A 318 -11.68 1.40 21.69
CA TYR A 318 -12.52 0.39 21.06
C TYR A 318 -13.43 0.98 19.98
N LEU A 319 -13.76 2.27 20.05
CA LEU A 319 -14.45 2.95 18.96
C LEU A 319 -13.55 3.06 17.71
N ASP A 320 -12.29 3.44 17.88
CA ASP A 320 -11.31 3.48 16.78
C ASP A 320 -11.12 2.08 16.16
N GLY A 321 -10.98 1.05 17.00
CA GLY A 321 -10.86 -0.33 16.55
C GLY A 321 -12.12 -0.85 15.84
N LEU A 322 -13.31 -0.47 16.33
CA LEU A 322 -14.58 -0.79 15.69
C LEU A 322 -14.71 -0.12 14.32
N TYR A 323 -14.37 1.17 14.22
CA TYR A 323 -14.38 1.89 12.96
C TYR A 323 -13.46 1.21 11.93
N ASN A 324 -12.20 0.94 12.29
CA ASN A 324 -11.24 0.30 11.38
C ASN A 324 -11.66 -1.13 10.99
N CYS A 325 -12.25 -1.89 11.93
CA CYS A 325 -12.77 -3.23 11.66
C CYS A 325 -13.96 -3.21 10.68
N VAL A 326 -14.89 -2.26 10.85
CA VAL A 326 -16.04 -2.11 9.94
C VAL A 326 -15.62 -1.56 8.58
N ASP A 327 -14.66 -0.64 8.51
CA ASP A 327 -14.11 -0.21 7.22
C ASP A 327 -13.43 -1.37 6.49
N ALA A 328 -12.60 -2.16 7.18
CA ALA A 328 -11.99 -3.36 6.60
C ALA A 328 -13.05 -4.33 6.04
N LEU A 329 -14.15 -4.57 6.77
CA LEU A 329 -15.29 -5.38 6.31
C LEU A 329 -15.95 -4.78 5.05
N HIS A 330 -16.15 -3.46 5.03
CA HIS A 330 -16.76 -2.78 3.88
C HIS A 330 -15.88 -2.88 2.63
N GLN A 331 -14.57 -2.68 2.77
CA GLN A 331 -13.61 -2.85 1.67
C GLN A 331 -13.55 -4.30 1.18
N TYR A 332 -13.59 -5.26 2.11
CA TYR A 332 -13.64 -6.69 1.80
C TYR A 332 -14.91 -7.04 1.00
N TYR A 333 -16.07 -6.55 1.45
CA TYR A 333 -17.34 -6.71 0.75
C TYR A 333 -17.31 -6.16 -0.69
N LYS A 334 -16.78 -4.95 -0.86
CA LYS A 334 -16.59 -4.35 -2.19
C LYS A 334 -15.70 -5.23 -3.08
N ASN A 335 -14.66 -5.86 -2.52
CA ASN A 335 -13.80 -6.78 -3.25
C ASN A 335 -14.53 -8.07 -3.68
N VAL A 336 -15.26 -8.74 -2.78
CA VAL A 336 -16.02 -9.97 -3.11
C VAL A 336 -17.01 -9.71 -4.25
N LYS A 337 -17.67 -8.56 -4.24
CA LYS A 337 -18.54 -8.14 -5.35
C LYS A 337 -17.77 -7.94 -6.66
N ARG A 338 -16.61 -7.28 -6.60
CA ARG A 338 -15.80 -6.98 -7.78
C ARG A 338 -15.24 -8.24 -8.44
N THR A 339 -14.89 -9.27 -7.67
CA THR A 339 -14.41 -10.55 -8.21
C THR A 339 -15.53 -11.40 -8.83
N GLY A 340 -16.80 -10.99 -8.70
CA GLY A 340 -17.95 -11.73 -9.21
C GLY A 340 -18.25 -13.02 -8.44
N MET A 341 -17.64 -13.23 -7.28
CA MET A 341 -17.90 -14.38 -6.42
C MET A 341 -19.20 -14.19 -5.62
N ASN A 342 -19.89 -15.29 -5.33
CA ASN A 342 -21.10 -15.25 -4.52
C ASN A 342 -20.77 -14.91 -3.06
N GLU A 343 -21.57 -14.02 -2.48
CA GLU A 343 -21.53 -13.70 -1.05
C GLU A 343 -22.06 -14.88 -0.23
N THR A 344 -21.26 -15.35 0.74
CA THR A 344 -21.74 -16.34 1.70
C THR A 344 -22.82 -15.75 2.61
N ASP A 345 -23.65 -16.62 3.20
CA ASP A 345 -24.71 -16.17 4.10
C ASP A 345 -24.14 -15.60 5.41
N GLU A 346 -23.00 -16.10 5.86
CA GLU A 346 -22.26 -15.54 6.98
C GLU A 346 -21.87 -14.08 6.70
N LEU A 347 -21.32 -13.81 5.50
CA LEU A 347 -20.88 -12.46 5.12
C LEU A 347 -22.06 -11.48 5.13
N LYS A 348 -23.20 -11.88 4.54
CA LYS A 348 -24.44 -11.09 4.56
C LYS A 348 -24.90 -10.78 5.98
N GLN A 349 -24.90 -11.77 6.87
CA GLN A 349 -25.30 -11.59 8.27
C GLN A 349 -24.36 -10.63 9.00
N CYS A 350 -23.05 -10.73 8.76
CA CYS A 350 -22.06 -9.85 9.37
C CYS A 350 -22.21 -8.39 8.91
N ILE A 351 -22.50 -8.17 7.62
CA ILE A 351 -22.79 -6.85 7.06
C ILE A 351 -24.05 -6.25 7.70
N GLU A 352 -25.13 -7.03 7.79
CA GLU A 352 -26.38 -6.56 8.41
C GLU A 352 -26.22 -6.27 9.90
N LYS A 353 -25.31 -6.97 10.58
CA LYS A 353 -24.91 -6.63 11.95
C LYS A 353 -24.15 -5.31 11.99
N ALA A 354 -23.15 -5.12 11.14
CA ALA A 354 -22.35 -3.89 11.09
C ALA A 354 -23.20 -2.65 10.79
N LYS A 355 -24.20 -2.76 9.90
CA LYS A 355 -25.14 -1.67 9.59
C LYS A 355 -26.05 -1.27 10.75
N LYS A 356 -26.25 -2.13 11.75
CA LYS A 356 -27.13 -1.86 12.91
C LYS A 356 -26.41 -1.14 14.06
N ILE A 357 -25.08 -0.96 13.97
CA ILE A 357 -24.29 -0.28 14.99
C ILE A 357 -24.77 1.18 15.09
N LYS A 358 -25.15 1.59 16.31
CA LYS A 358 -25.70 2.93 16.58
C LYS A 358 -24.60 3.98 16.76
N ASN A 359 -23.80 4.19 15.73
CA ASN A 359 -22.79 5.24 15.67
C ASN A 359 -22.80 5.89 14.29
N TYR A 360 -22.83 7.22 14.23
CA TYR A 360 -22.97 7.97 12.99
C TYR A 360 -21.77 7.78 12.03
N GLU A 361 -20.54 7.79 12.55
CA GLU A 361 -19.33 7.62 11.74
C GLU A 361 -19.27 6.21 11.13
N ILE A 362 -19.64 5.19 11.90
CA ILE A 362 -19.67 3.80 11.45
C ILE A 362 -20.83 3.57 10.46
N ALA A 363 -21.99 4.17 10.68
CA ALA A 363 -23.12 4.08 9.76
C ALA A 363 -22.81 4.73 8.40
N ASN A 364 -22.04 5.82 8.39
CA ASN A 364 -21.63 6.50 7.16
C ASN A 364 -20.73 5.65 6.27
N ILE A 365 -19.98 4.69 6.82
CA ILE A 365 -19.16 3.76 6.01
C ILE A 365 -20.02 3.05 4.96
N TRP A 366 -21.24 2.67 5.32
CA TRP A 366 -22.18 1.94 4.47
C TRP A 366 -23.04 2.84 3.57
N SER A 367 -22.96 4.15 3.74
CA SER A 367 -23.75 5.14 3.00
C SER A 367 -23.07 5.58 1.69
N CYS A 368 -21.88 5.04 1.39
CA CYS A 368 -20.96 5.47 0.33
C CYS A 368 -20.74 4.44 -0.79
#